data_AF-A0A4U5J839-F1
#
_entry.id   AF-A0A4U5J839-F1
#
_cell.length_a   1.000
_cell.length_b   1.000
_cell.length_c   1.000
_cell.angle_alpha   90.00
_cell.angle_beta   90.00
_cell.angle_gamma   90.00
#
_symmetry.space_group_name_H-M   'P 1'
#
loop_
_entity.id
_entity.type
_entity.pdbx_description
1 polymer ?
#
loop_
_entity_poly.entity_id
_entity_poly.type
_entity_poly.pdbx_seq_one_letter_code
_entity_poly.pdbx_strand_id
1 'polypeptide(L)'
;MSTSKSDGSDRRYSDICGATNNRDEPCKLPAGWGTPGSGGRRCRFHGGCSTGPSETSHLEGNDFAEGNPGGGAPKGNANAEIHGGFSDWQKAYERFDEETKAHVDRLRECMRETAKANAPDVPEERRERLIKEKATLSVLWKRAAADTLGTPENPVDGARGIVIEEEYEHNGETYTIEKANPAWKANHILSGRQRQIAKELRLWPGFQE
;
A
#
# COMPACT_ATOMS: atom_id res chain seq x y z
N MET A 1 33.24 15.79 57.01
CA MET A 1 33.20 15.01 55.75
C MET A 1 32.04 15.51 54.93
N SER A 2 32.31 16.20 53.83
CA SER A 2 31.28 16.73 52.92
C SER A 2 31.51 16.07 51.57
N THR A 3 30.55 15.26 51.14
CA THR A 3 30.55 14.56 49.86
C THR A 3 30.39 15.56 48.72
N SER A 4 31.38 15.56 47.83
CA SER A 4 31.37 16.19 46.52
C SER A 4 30.07 15.93 45.75
N LYS A 5 29.35 17.00 45.39
CA LYS A 5 28.44 17.00 44.23
C LYS A 5 29.15 17.72 43.10
N SER A 6 29.36 16.97 42.03
CA SER A 6 29.97 17.38 40.77
C SER A 6 29.39 18.69 40.25
N ASP A 7 30.30 19.60 39.94
CA ASP A 7 30.08 20.81 39.17
C ASP A 7 29.63 20.40 37.76
N GLY A 8 28.34 20.52 37.49
CA GLY A 8 27.69 20.02 36.28
C GLY A 8 26.52 20.90 35.89
N SER A 9 26.71 22.23 35.90
CA SER A 9 25.71 23.14 35.38
C SER A 9 25.73 23.09 33.85
N ASP A 10 24.78 22.31 33.35
CA ASP A 10 24.38 22.03 31.97
C ASP A 10 24.30 23.31 31.09
N ARG A 11 25.42 23.69 30.45
CA ARG A 11 25.46 24.75 29.43
C ARG A 11 24.98 24.27 28.04
N ARG A 12 24.30 23.13 27.94
CA ARG A 12 23.90 22.53 26.64
C ARG A 12 22.65 23.14 26.01
N TYR A 13 21.95 24.04 26.70
CA TYR A 13 20.65 24.56 26.31
C TYR A 13 20.50 26.07 26.61
N SER A 14 21.38 26.93 26.11
CA SER A 14 21.23 28.39 26.29
C SER A 14 20.25 29.04 25.32
N ASP A 15 20.00 28.41 24.17
CA ASP A 15 19.30 29.05 23.06
C ASP A 15 17.90 28.44 22.89
N ILE A 16 16.89 29.28 22.67
CA ILE A 16 15.53 28.85 22.36
C ILE A 16 15.47 28.41 20.89
N CYS A 17 14.65 27.42 20.57
CA CYS A 17 14.47 26.82 19.24
C CYS A 17 14.30 27.84 18.09
N GLY A 18 13.79 29.04 18.36
CA GLY A 18 13.68 30.14 17.40
C GLY A 18 12.73 29.90 16.22
N ALA A 19 11.90 28.86 16.26
CA ALA A 19 10.88 28.55 15.24
C ALA A 19 9.53 29.15 15.66
N THR A 20 8.54 29.21 14.77
CA THR A 20 7.16 29.60 15.10
C THR A 20 6.21 28.41 14.94
N ASN A 21 5.14 28.38 15.72
CA ASN A 21 4.08 27.39 15.56
C ASN A 21 3.11 27.79 14.43
N ASN A 22 2.08 26.97 14.18
CA ASN A 22 1.05 27.22 13.16
C ASN A 22 0.10 28.40 13.46
N ARG A 23 0.33 29.12 14.56
CA ARG A 23 -0.36 30.37 14.95
C ARG A 23 0.61 31.55 14.98
N ASP A 24 1.77 31.39 14.34
CA ASP A 24 2.86 32.37 14.27
C ASP A 24 3.48 32.77 15.63
N GLU A 25 3.24 31.98 16.67
CA GLU A 25 3.82 32.23 17.99
C GLU A 25 5.22 31.61 18.11
N PRO A 26 6.21 32.31 18.69
CA PRO A 26 7.55 31.77 18.89
C PRO A 26 7.56 30.50 19.75
N CYS A 27 8.26 29.47 19.28
CA CYS A 27 8.52 28.24 20.01
C CYS A 27 9.37 28.54 21.24
N LYS A 28 8.88 28.11 22.41
CA LYS A 28 9.52 28.36 23.72
C LYS A 28 10.43 27.22 24.19
N LEU A 29 10.58 26.16 23.39
CA LEU A 29 11.40 25.00 23.77
C LEU A 29 12.89 25.29 23.56
N PRO A 30 13.78 24.71 24.39
CA PRO A 30 15.23 24.83 24.16
C PRO A 30 15.65 24.22 22.82
N ALA A 31 16.66 24.81 22.18
CA ALA A 31 17.32 24.27 21.01
C ALA A 31 17.92 22.89 21.33
N GLY A 32 17.75 21.90 20.45
CA GLY A 32 18.20 20.53 20.70
C GLY A 32 17.37 19.73 21.73
N TRP A 33 16.30 20.31 22.29
CA TRP A 33 15.41 19.58 23.21
C TRP A 33 14.75 18.40 22.47
N GLY A 34 14.90 17.19 23.01
CA GLY A 34 14.35 15.96 22.43
C GLY A 34 15.17 15.37 21.27
N THR A 35 16.34 15.93 20.94
CA THR A 35 17.29 15.38 19.95
C THR A 35 18.71 15.30 20.53
N PRO A 36 18.98 14.38 21.47
CA PRO A 36 20.31 14.22 22.06
C PRO A 36 21.34 13.89 20.98
N GLY A 37 22.41 14.70 20.89
CA GLY A 37 23.53 14.49 19.95
C GLY A 37 23.46 15.26 18.62
N SER A 38 22.36 15.94 18.30
CA SER A 38 22.22 16.61 17.00
C SER A 38 22.77 18.04 16.93
N GLY A 39 23.27 18.62 18.02
CA GLY A 39 23.91 19.95 18.05
C GLY A 39 23.07 21.10 17.44
N GLY A 40 21.77 20.88 17.21
CA GLY A 40 20.96 21.70 16.33
C GLY A 40 20.34 22.90 17.03
N ARG A 41 20.10 23.97 16.26
CA ARG A 41 19.43 25.20 16.74
C ARG A 41 17.91 25.04 16.96
N ARG A 42 17.33 23.86 16.70
CA ARG A 42 15.88 23.59 16.72
C ARG A 42 15.56 22.45 17.70
N CYS A 43 14.37 22.45 18.30
CA CYS A 43 13.88 21.35 19.16
C CYS A 43 13.30 20.20 18.32
N ARG A 44 13.06 19.02 18.89
CA ARG A 44 12.51 17.85 18.17
C ARG A 44 11.26 18.13 17.32
N PHE A 45 10.40 19.04 17.75
CA PHE A 45 9.17 19.40 17.02
C PHE A 45 9.40 20.36 15.84
N HIS A 46 10.54 21.06 15.80
CA HIS A 46 10.91 22.00 14.73
C HIS A 46 12.29 21.69 14.10
N GLY A 47 12.93 20.62 14.56
CA GLY A 47 14.22 20.10 14.13
C GLY A 47 14.09 19.06 13.02
N GLY A 48 12.88 18.91 12.48
CA GLY A 48 12.65 18.36 11.16
C GLY A 48 12.57 19.49 10.14
N CYS A 49 13.66 20.25 9.96
CA CYS A 49 13.89 20.80 8.64
C CYS A 49 14.37 19.60 7.82
N SER A 50 13.44 18.84 7.23
CA SER A 50 13.78 17.89 6.18
C SER A 50 14.17 18.69 4.92
N THR A 51 15.22 19.51 5.02
CA THR A 51 16.12 19.64 3.89
C THR A 51 16.71 18.25 3.79
N GLY A 52 16.13 17.40 2.96
CA GLY A 52 16.63 16.06 2.72
C GLY A 52 18.13 16.09 2.39
N PRO A 53 18.77 14.91 2.29
CA PRO A 53 20.20 14.84 1.94
C PRO A 53 20.52 15.81 0.80
N SER A 54 21.54 16.67 0.96
CA SER A 54 21.96 17.60 -0.10
C SER A 54 22.51 16.86 -1.32
N GLU A 55 22.91 15.60 -1.12
CA GLU A 55 23.18 14.62 -2.15
C GLU A 55 21.86 14.07 -2.70
N THR A 56 21.18 14.82 -3.58
CA THR A 56 19.95 14.36 -4.26
C THR A 56 20.23 13.74 -5.63
N SER A 57 21.50 13.50 -5.98
CA SER A 57 21.92 12.91 -7.26
C SER A 57 21.28 11.54 -7.52
N HIS A 58 21.04 10.76 -6.47
CA HIS A 58 20.32 9.48 -6.53
C HIS A 58 18.78 9.63 -6.62
N LEU A 59 18.27 10.85 -6.43
CA LEU A 59 16.87 11.23 -6.63
C LEU A 59 16.66 11.94 -7.98
N GLU A 60 17.71 12.29 -8.71
CA GLU A 60 17.59 12.76 -10.09
C GLU A 60 17.10 11.60 -10.96
N GLY A 61 15.91 11.75 -11.54
CA GLY A 61 15.16 10.67 -12.18
C GLY A 61 14.15 9.95 -11.27
N ASN A 62 13.94 10.43 -10.04
CA ASN A 62 12.83 9.98 -9.20
C ASN A 62 11.53 10.67 -9.65
N ASP A 63 10.71 9.85 -10.31
CA ASP A 63 9.41 10.17 -10.87
C ASP A 63 8.31 10.51 -9.85
N PHE A 64 8.60 10.39 -8.54
CA PHE A 64 7.65 10.58 -7.43
C PHE A 64 7.95 11.78 -6.54
N ALA A 65 8.96 12.59 -6.88
CA ALA A 65 9.25 13.84 -6.17
C ALA A 65 8.26 14.96 -6.56
N GLU A 66 7.89 15.80 -5.58
CA GLU A 66 7.01 16.94 -5.79
C GLU A 66 7.64 17.92 -6.79
N GLY A 67 6.99 18.15 -7.95
CA GLY A 67 7.48 19.04 -9.01
C GLY A 67 7.99 18.36 -10.28
N ASN A 68 8.12 17.03 -10.32
CA ASN A 68 8.41 16.28 -11.54
C ASN A 68 7.12 15.91 -12.30
N PRO A 69 7.16 15.72 -13.63
CA PRO A 69 5.96 15.47 -14.46
C PRO A 69 5.21 14.16 -14.16
N GLY A 70 5.64 13.41 -13.13
CA GLY A 70 5.20 12.06 -12.86
C GLY A 70 5.75 11.11 -13.92
N GLY A 71 6.47 10.08 -13.48
CA GLY A 71 6.86 8.99 -14.37
C GLY A 71 6.41 7.65 -13.83
N GLY A 72 6.53 6.64 -14.69
CA GLY A 72 6.02 5.30 -14.43
C GLY A 72 6.69 4.66 -13.21
N ALA A 73 6.04 3.62 -12.69
CA ALA A 73 6.67 2.75 -11.70
C ALA A 73 8.07 2.31 -12.16
N PRO A 74 9.08 2.22 -11.27
CA PRO A 74 10.42 1.78 -11.62
C PRO A 74 10.38 0.47 -12.42
N LYS A 75 11.26 0.34 -13.41
CA LYS A 75 11.33 -0.88 -14.24
C LYS A 75 11.65 -2.08 -13.34
N GLY A 76 10.76 -3.07 -13.26
CA GLY A 76 10.84 -4.20 -12.32
C GLY A 76 10.09 -4.01 -11.00
N ASN A 77 9.33 -2.91 -10.86
CA ASN A 77 8.40 -2.73 -9.75
C ASN A 77 7.17 -3.65 -9.91
N ALA A 78 7.32 -4.92 -9.51
CA ALA A 78 6.23 -5.88 -9.41
C ALA A 78 5.21 -5.53 -8.30
N ASN A 79 5.36 -4.41 -7.56
CA ASN A 79 4.40 -3.98 -6.56
C ASN A 79 3.02 -3.73 -7.21
N ALA A 80 2.97 -3.27 -8.46
CA ALA A 80 1.72 -3.14 -9.21
C ALA A 80 1.07 -4.50 -9.58
N GLU A 81 1.88 -5.53 -9.79
CA GLU A 81 1.43 -6.89 -10.16
C GLU A 81 1.06 -7.73 -8.92
N ILE A 82 1.82 -7.60 -7.83
CA ILE A 82 1.68 -8.35 -6.58
C ILE A 82 0.73 -7.66 -5.59
N HIS A 83 0.78 -6.33 -5.44
CA HIS A 83 -0.07 -5.59 -4.49
C HIS A 83 -1.41 -5.11 -5.06
N GLY A 84 -1.64 -5.31 -6.37
CA GLY A 84 -2.96 -5.10 -6.97
C GLY A 84 -4.05 -5.90 -6.23
N GLY A 85 -3.75 -7.15 -5.85
CA GLY A 85 -4.67 -8.02 -5.10
C GLY A 85 -5.05 -7.55 -3.69
N PHE A 86 -4.31 -6.59 -3.13
CA PHE A 86 -4.53 -6.01 -1.80
C PHE A 86 -5.09 -4.59 -1.86
N SER A 87 -5.29 -4.06 -3.06
CA SER A 87 -5.77 -2.70 -3.26
C SER A 87 -7.28 -2.61 -3.08
N ASP A 88 -7.74 -1.48 -2.52
CA ASP A 88 -9.16 -1.10 -2.59
C ASP A 88 -9.64 -1.15 -4.04
N TRP A 89 -10.76 -1.83 -4.30
CA TRP A 89 -11.19 -2.11 -5.67
C TRP A 89 -11.53 -0.85 -6.45
N GLN A 90 -12.01 0.22 -5.79
CA GLN A 90 -12.35 1.48 -6.46
C GLN A 90 -11.08 2.12 -6.99
N LYS A 91 -10.08 2.25 -6.10
CA LYS A 91 -8.75 2.77 -6.46
C LYS A 91 -8.05 1.89 -7.50
N ALA A 92 -8.22 0.57 -7.40
CA ALA A 92 -7.64 -0.37 -8.37
C ALA A 92 -8.22 -0.14 -9.77
N TYR A 93 -9.54 -0.05 -9.89
CA TYR A 93 -10.22 0.20 -11.17
C TYR A 93 -9.76 1.50 -11.82
N GLU A 94 -9.65 2.58 -11.05
CA GLU A 94 -9.23 3.89 -11.56
C GLU A 94 -7.81 3.86 -12.13
N ARG A 95 -6.93 3.03 -11.56
CA ARG A 95 -5.53 2.86 -11.96
C ARG A 95 -5.32 1.85 -13.10
N PHE A 96 -6.34 1.09 -13.47
CA PHE A 96 -6.21 0.16 -14.59
C PHE A 96 -5.94 0.91 -15.90
N ASP A 97 -5.08 0.33 -16.74
CA ASP A 97 -4.94 0.75 -18.12
C ASP A 97 -6.26 0.55 -18.90
N GLU A 98 -6.36 1.19 -20.05
CA GLU A 98 -7.59 1.19 -20.85
C GLU A 98 -7.97 -0.21 -21.37
N GLU A 99 -6.99 -1.08 -21.62
CA GLU A 99 -7.25 -2.46 -22.03
C GLU A 99 -7.88 -3.28 -20.89
N THR A 100 -7.33 -3.16 -19.69
CA THR A 100 -7.83 -3.80 -18.48
C THR A 100 -9.21 -3.26 -18.12
N LYS A 101 -9.44 -1.94 -18.22
CA LYS A 101 -10.78 -1.35 -18.05
C LYS A 101 -11.77 -1.90 -19.07
N ALA A 102 -11.40 -1.98 -20.34
CA ALA A 102 -12.24 -2.58 -21.37
C ALA A 102 -12.54 -4.07 -21.08
N HIS A 103 -11.59 -4.82 -20.53
CA HIS A 103 -11.84 -6.19 -20.07
C HIS A 103 -12.86 -6.22 -18.91
N VAL A 104 -12.72 -5.34 -17.93
CA VAL A 104 -13.67 -5.20 -16.82
C VAL A 104 -15.07 -4.86 -17.37
N ASP A 105 -15.18 -3.93 -18.30
CA ASP A 105 -16.47 -3.53 -18.88
C ASP A 105 -17.14 -4.67 -19.66
N ARG A 106 -16.38 -5.49 -20.39
CA ARG A 106 -16.92 -6.73 -21.00
C ARG A 106 -17.49 -7.69 -19.97
N LEU A 107 -16.83 -7.86 -18.82
CA LEU A 107 -17.32 -8.69 -17.73
C LEU A 107 -18.60 -8.12 -17.11
N ARG A 108 -18.67 -6.79 -16.97
CA ARG A 108 -19.84 -6.09 -16.42
C ARG A 108 -21.07 -6.30 -17.29
N GLU A 109 -20.94 -6.21 -18.60
CA GLU A 109 -22.04 -6.41 -19.54
C GLU A 109 -22.69 -7.79 -19.39
N CYS A 110 -21.87 -8.84 -19.33
CA CYS A 110 -22.35 -10.21 -19.15
C CYS A 110 -23.11 -10.40 -17.82
N MET A 111 -22.62 -9.75 -16.75
CA MET A 111 -23.24 -9.84 -15.43
C MET A 111 -24.51 -9.00 -15.32
N ARG A 112 -24.63 -7.89 -16.07
CA ARG A 112 -25.80 -7.01 -16.06
C ARG A 112 -27.05 -7.73 -16.52
N GLU A 113 -26.99 -8.42 -17.67
CA GLU A 113 -28.14 -9.15 -18.20
C GLU A 113 -28.59 -10.26 -17.23
N THR A 114 -27.62 -11.00 -16.67
CA THR A 114 -27.90 -12.06 -15.70
C THR A 114 -28.54 -11.50 -14.42
N ALA A 115 -27.99 -10.42 -13.86
CA ALA A 115 -28.50 -9.81 -12.64
C ALA A 115 -29.87 -9.15 -12.85
N LYS A 116 -30.13 -8.58 -14.03
CA LYS A 116 -31.43 -8.00 -14.36
C LYS A 116 -32.53 -9.06 -14.43
N ALA A 117 -32.22 -10.23 -15.01
CA ALA A 117 -33.16 -11.34 -15.10
C ALA A 117 -33.39 -12.02 -13.74
N ASN A 118 -32.33 -12.25 -12.97
CA ASN A 118 -32.40 -13.11 -11.79
C ASN A 118 -32.46 -12.36 -10.46
N ALA A 119 -32.02 -11.11 -10.38
CA ALA A 119 -32.05 -10.28 -9.17
C ALA A 119 -32.83 -8.96 -9.39
N PRO A 120 -34.09 -9.02 -9.85
CA PRO A 120 -34.89 -7.81 -10.11
C PRO A 120 -35.16 -6.99 -8.84
N ASP A 121 -35.16 -7.64 -7.68
CA ASP A 121 -35.38 -7.09 -6.34
C ASP A 121 -34.22 -6.23 -5.82
N VAL A 122 -33.01 -6.39 -6.37
CA VAL A 122 -31.86 -5.54 -6.04
C VAL A 122 -31.95 -4.23 -6.84
N PRO A 123 -31.92 -3.04 -6.20
CA PRO A 123 -31.99 -1.76 -6.93
C PRO A 123 -30.92 -1.64 -8.02
N GLU A 124 -31.25 -1.03 -9.15
CA GLU A 124 -30.37 -0.95 -10.33
C GLU A 124 -29.01 -0.34 -10.02
N GLU A 125 -28.98 0.79 -9.30
CA GLU A 125 -27.74 1.44 -8.87
C GLU A 125 -26.85 0.49 -8.04
N ARG A 126 -27.47 -0.29 -7.15
CA ARG A 126 -26.78 -1.29 -6.33
C ARG A 126 -26.27 -2.44 -7.19
N ARG A 127 -27.05 -2.92 -8.17
CA ARG A 127 -26.60 -3.93 -9.14
C ARG A 127 -25.36 -3.43 -9.89
N GLU A 128 -25.40 -2.24 -10.46
CA GLU A 128 -24.26 -1.68 -11.21
C GLU A 128 -23.00 -1.55 -10.36
N ARG A 129 -23.13 -1.05 -9.12
CA ARG A 129 -22.00 -0.94 -8.20
C ARG A 129 -21.39 -2.31 -7.88
N LEU A 130 -22.22 -3.30 -7.55
CA LEU A 130 -21.77 -4.65 -7.22
C LEU A 130 -21.19 -5.39 -8.43
N ILE A 131 -21.75 -5.19 -9.61
CA ILE A 131 -21.23 -5.72 -10.88
C ILE A 131 -19.84 -5.14 -11.16
N LYS A 132 -19.67 -3.82 -11.02
CA LYS A 132 -18.37 -3.15 -11.18
C LYS A 132 -17.35 -3.67 -10.18
N GLU A 133 -17.74 -3.77 -8.90
CA GLU A 133 -16.89 -4.34 -7.85
C GLU A 133 -16.46 -5.77 -8.22
N LYS A 134 -17.39 -6.68 -8.49
CA LYS A 134 -17.09 -8.08 -8.80
C LYS A 134 -16.21 -8.24 -10.05
N ALA A 135 -16.47 -7.46 -11.09
CA ALA A 135 -15.66 -7.48 -12.32
C ALA A 135 -14.21 -7.05 -12.03
N THR A 136 -14.02 -5.96 -11.28
CA THR A 136 -12.69 -5.52 -10.84
C THR A 136 -12.00 -6.56 -9.96
N LEU A 137 -12.71 -7.11 -8.98
CA LEU A 137 -12.18 -8.17 -8.12
C LEU A 137 -11.77 -9.41 -8.92
N SER A 138 -12.40 -9.69 -10.07
CA SER A 138 -12.03 -10.83 -10.94
C SER A 138 -10.66 -10.63 -11.57
N VAL A 139 -10.31 -9.39 -11.94
CA VAL A 139 -8.96 -9.05 -12.42
C VAL A 139 -7.94 -9.17 -11.28
N LEU A 140 -8.26 -8.61 -10.11
CA LEU A 140 -7.38 -8.66 -8.94
C LEU A 140 -7.11 -10.09 -8.48
N TRP A 141 -8.14 -10.94 -8.51
CA TRP A 141 -8.02 -12.35 -8.19
C TRP A 141 -7.13 -13.08 -9.19
N LYS A 142 -7.26 -12.82 -10.50
CA LYS A 142 -6.36 -13.40 -11.51
C LYS A 142 -4.89 -13.03 -11.26
N ARG A 143 -4.62 -11.77 -10.89
CA ARG A 143 -3.25 -11.31 -10.57
C ARG A 143 -2.67 -12.00 -9.33
N ALA A 144 -3.46 -12.10 -8.26
CA ALA A 144 -3.03 -12.81 -7.05
C ALA A 144 -2.96 -14.34 -7.25
N ALA A 145 -3.79 -14.91 -8.13
CA ALA A 145 -3.72 -16.32 -8.52
C ALA A 145 -2.47 -16.62 -9.35
N ALA A 146 -2.10 -15.74 -10.29
CA ALA A 146 -0.90 -15.89 -11.10
C ALA A 146 0.38 -16.01 -10.24
N ASP A 147 0.47 -15.23 -9.17
CA ASP A 147 1.60 -15.26 -8.23
C ASP A 147 1.70 -16.55 -7.39
N THR A 148 0.56 -17.21 -7.13
CA THR A 148 0.49 -18.36 -6.22
C THR A 148 0.43 -19.71 -6.92
N LEU A 149 -0.25 -19.77 -8.07
CA LEU A 149 -0.64 -21.03 -8.72
C LEU A 149 0.09 -21.28 -10.04
N GLY A 150 1.12 -20.51 -10.41
CA GLY A 150 1.97 -20.87 -11.55
C GLY A 150 2.35 -22.35 -11.46
N THR A 151 1.89 -23.14 -12.43
CA THR A 151 1.97 -24.61 -12.37
C THR A 151 3.29 -25.09 -12.95
N PRO A 152 3.84 -26.24 -12.53
CA PRO A 152 5.00 -26.84 -13.17
C PRO A 152 4.82 -27.08 -14.69
N GLU A 153 3.59 -27.36 -15.16
CA GLU A 153 3.31 -27.58 -16.58
C GLU A 153 2.97 -26.30 -17.38
N ASN A 154 2.56 -25.23 -16.71
CA ASN A 154 2.36 -23.89 -17.26
C ASN A 154 2.87 -22.85 -16.24
N PRO A 155 4.19 -22.61 -16.20
CA PRO A 155 4.73 -21.58 -15.34
C PRO A 155 4.23 -20.23 -15.87
N VAL A 156 3.48 -19.51 -15.06
CA VAL A 156 3.46 -18.05 -15.23
C VAL A 156 4.85 -17.62 -14.81
N ASP A 157 5.68 -17.19 -15.76
CA ASP A 157 7.04 -16.71 -15.47
C ASP A 157 6.99 -15.73 -14.27
N GLY A 158 7.68 -16.08 -13.18
CA GLY A 158 7.72 -15.29 -11.95
C GLY A 158 6.74 -15.67 -10.83
N ALA A 159 5.94 -16.74 -10.97
CA ALA A 159 5.10 -17.23 -9.87
C ALA A 159 5.95 -17.74 -8.68
N ARG A 160 5.59 -17.31 -7.46
CA ARG A 160 6.35 -17.62 -6.23
C ARG A 160 5.81 -18.83 -5.47
N GLY A 161 4.67 -19.38 -5.89
CA GLY A 161 4.07 -20.55 -5.26
C GLY A 161 3.27 -20.22 -4.00
N ILE A 162 2.79 -21.26 -3.31
CA ILE A 162 1.94 -21.13 -2.10
C ILE A 162 2.78 -20.82 -0.85
N VAL A 163 4.03 -21.28 -0.82
CA VAL A 163 5.00 -21.04 0.25
C VAL A 163 6.18 -20.31 -0.35
N ILE A 164 6.68 -19.28 0.35
CA ILE A 164 7.84 -18.49 -0.05
C ILE A 164 8.88 -18.50 1.07
N GLU A 165 10.13 -18.46 0.66
CA GLU A 165 11.28 -18.29 1.55
C GLU A 165 11.70 -16.82 1.55
N GLU A 166 12.00 -16.27 2.72
CA GLU A 166 12.51 -14.91 2.88
C GLU A 166 13.72 -14.94 3.81
N GLU A 167 14.77 -14.21 3.44
CA GLU A 167 15.91 -13.98 4.32
C GLU A 167 15.60 -12.83 5.28
N TYR A 168 15.81 -13.08 6.56
CA TYR A 168 15.55 -12.14 7.65
C TYR A 168 16.82 -11.97 8.47
N GLU A 169 17.31 -10.74 8.58
CA GLU A 169 18.46 -10.40 9.40
C GLU A 169 18.03 -10.00 10.82
N HIS A 170 18.57 -10.70 11.83
CA HIS A 170 18.34 -10.39 13.23
C HIS A 170 19.64 -10.50 14.02
N ASN A 171 20.01 -9.42 14.72
CA ASN A 171 21.26 -9.34 15.49
C ASN A 171 22.54 -9.67 14.69
N GLY A 172 22.57 -9.36 13.39
CA GLY A 172 23.72 -9.62 12.51
C GLY A 172 23.81 -11.06 12.00
N GLU A 173 22.80 -11.90 12.25
CA GLU A 173 22.67 -13.23 11.67
C GLU A 173 21.51 -13.27 10.68
N THR A 174 21.72 -13.91 9.53
CA THR A 174 20.68 -14.11 8.50
C THR A 174 20.00 -15.45 8.71
N TYR A 175 18.67 -15.43 8.78
CA TYR A 175 17.82 -16.61 8.90
C TYR A 175 16.93 -16.73 7.68
N THR A 176 16.78 -17.94 7.14
CA THR A 176 15.74 -18.22 6.13
C THR A 176 14.46 -18.63 6.86
N ILE A 177 13.38 -17.90 6.60
CA ILE A 177 12.05 -18.23 7.12
C ILE A 177 11.13 -18.66 5.98
N GLU A 178 10.44 -19.77 6.18
CA GLU A 178 9.33 -20.19 5.31
C GLU A 178 8.04 -19.54 5.77
N LYS A 179 7.30 -18.91 4.86
CA LYS A 179 5.98 -18.35 5.15
C LYS A 179 5.00 -18.60 4.00
N ALA A 180 3.72 -18.64 4.33
CA ALA A 180 2.66 -18.67 3.32
C ALA A 180 2.73 -17.41 2.44
N ASN A 181 2.63 -17.58 1.13
CA ASN A 181 2.59 -16.48 0.18
C ASN A 181 1.41 -15.55 0.53
N PRO A 182 1.64 -14.25 0.78
CA PRO A 182 0.57 -13.30 1.06
C PRO A 182 -0.54 -13.28 -0.01
N ALA A 183 -0.20 -13.51 -1.28
CA ALA A 183 -1.16 -13.55 -2.38
C ALA A 183 -2.18 -14.70 -2.23
N TRP A 184 -1.83 -15.78 -1.51
CA TRP A 184 -2.76 -16.85 -1.18
C TRP A 184 -3.89 -16.35 -0.28
N LYS A 185 -3.55 -15.56 0.75
CA LYS A 185 -4.54 -14.93 1.62
C LYS A 185 -5.40 -13.92 0.86
N ALA A 186 -4.80 -13.14 -0.04
CA ALA A 186 -5.54 -12.21 -0.90
C ALA A 186 -6.55 -12.94 -1.79
N ASN A 187 -6.15 -14.06 -2.41
CA ASN A 187 -7.04 -14.89 -3.23
C ASN A 187 -8.30 -15.32 -2.47
N HIS A 188 -8.13 -15.79 -1.23
CA HIS A 188 -9.26 -16.18 -0.39
C HIS A 188 -10.21 -15.02 -0.06
N ILE A 189 -9.66 -13.85 0.29
CA ILE A 189 -10.46 -12.66 0.60
C ILE A 189 -11.25 -12.21 -0.63
N LEU A 190 -10.57 -12.10 -1.78
CA LEU A 190 -11.18 -11.69 -3.05
C LEU A 190 -12.26 -12.69 -3.49
N SER A 191 -11.97 -13.99 -3.43
CA SER A 191 -12.92 -15.06 -3.78
C SER A 191 -14.16 -15.05 -2.86
N GLY A 192 -13.95 -14.86 -1.55
CA GLY A 192 -15.03 -14.74 -0.58
C GLY A 192 -15.97 -13.58 -0.92
N ARG A 193 -15.43 -12.40 -1.22
CA ARG A 193 -16.23 -11.24 -1.61
C ARG A 193 -16.93 -11.43 -2.96
N GLN A 194 -16.23 -11.97 -3.97
CA GLN A 194 -16.85 -12.29 -5.26
C GLN A 194 -18.04 -13.24 -5.11
N ARG A 195 -17.94 -14.25 -4.23
CA ARG A 195 -19.03 -15.20 -3.95
C ARG A 195 -20.22 -14.54 -3.26
N GLN A 196 -19.98 -13.64 -2.32
CA GLN A 196 -21.05 -12.84 -1.68
C GLN A 196 -21.81 -12.03 -2.73
N ILE A 197 -21.09 -11.33 -3.61
CA ILE A 197 -21.71 -10.53 -4.67
C ILE A 197 -22.46 -11.42 -5.65
N ALA A 198 -21.86 -12.55 -6.07
CA ALA A 198 -22.52 -13.50 -6.98
C ALA A 198 -23.82 -14.07 -6.42
N LYS A 199 -23.86 -14.31 -5.10
CA LYS A 199 -25.08 -14.74 -4.40
C LYS A 199 -26.13 -13.63 -4.38
N GLU A 200 -25.74 -12.42 -4.00
CA GLU A 200 -26.66 -11.27 -3.92
C GLU A 200 -27.26 -10.93 -5.29
N LEU A 201 -26.48 -11.03 -6.36
CA LEU A 201 -26.90 -10.75 -7.73
C LEU A 201 -27.42 -11.98 -8.49
N ARG A 202 -27.53 -13.15 -7.84
CA ARG A 202 -27.96 -14.42 -8.45
C ARG A 202 -27.26 -14.73 -9.78
N LEU A 203 -25.93 -14.50 -9.84
CA LEU A 203 -25.14 -14.58 -11.07
C LEU A 203 -24.78 -16.00 -11.52
N TRP A 204 -24.91 -16.98 -10.63
CA TRP A 204 -24.57 -18.38 -10.91
C TRP A 204 -25.81 -19.26 -10.83
N PRO A 205 -25.91 -20.34 -11.62
CA PRO A 205 -27.10 -21.21 -11.62
C PRO A 205 -27.50 -21.71 -10.23
N GLY A 206 -26.53 -22.03 -9.37
CA GLY A 206 -26.81 -22.46 -7.99
C GLY A 206 -27.31 -21.37 -7.04
N PHE A 207 -27.44 -20.12 -7.50
CA PHE A 207 -27.98 -18.98 -6.77
C PHE A 207 -29.23 -18.38 -7.44
N GLN A 208 -29.67 -18.94 -8.57
CA GLN A 208 -30.88 -18.52 -9.29
C GLN A 208 -32.04 -19.35 -8.73
N GLU A 209 -32.95 -18.69 -8.02
CA GLU A 209 -34.20 -19.27 -7.53
C GLU A 209 -35.36 -18.82 -8.43
#